data_AF-A0A564ZMY2-F1
#
_entry.id   AF-A0A564ZMY2-F1
#
_cell.length_a   1.000
_cell.length_b   1.000
_cell.length_c   1.000
_cell.angle_alpha   90.00
_cell.angle_beta   90.00
_cell.angle_gamma   90.00
#
_symmetry.space_group_name_H-M   'P 1'
#
loop_
_entity.id
_entity.type
_entity.pdbx_description
1 polymer ?
#
loop_
_entity_poly.entity_id
_entity_poly.type
_entity_poly.pdbx_seq_one_letter_code
_entity_poly.pdbx_strand_id
1 'polypeptide(L)'
;MAFEEIFTTSAVSVGLFAAALWLGRIWIVARLTADIRLDNDAKLEELKSQLQRANSTLSDMTSAGHTAYSQSQVAILPYKIRAIETVWNSVLAWNEMSAAAMFVAVLPIDWVRKYGSDPSTKKNFEILLKNPEHLPFLKKRNETELARPFISERGWALYAAYSGFYMSRVTKASLFLFSSMDHAEIWQRVNERQLIKASAPEDILNLYDADVLEGTNAFLKYLKDEMIAEFRAELSGARDSKSAVSNAAAILDAAETLVQSSTQKPENPLDKPLVRPN
;
A
#
# COMPACT_ATOMS: atom_id res chain seq x y z
N MET A 1 -67.05 58.63 58.91
CA MET A 1 -66.89 57.16 58.87
C MET A 1 -67.35 56.61 57.53
N ALA A 2 -66.67 56.93 56.43
CA ALA A 2 -67.01 56.40 55.09
C ALA A 2 -65.80 56.26 54.14
N PHE A 3 -64.58 56.54 54.63
CA PHE A 3 -63.35 56.51 53.82
C PHE A 3 -62.47 55.27 54.05
N GLU A 4 -62.79 54.42 55.05
CA GLU A 4 -61.99 53.23 55.37
C GLU A 4 -62.45 51.94 54.64
N GLU A 5 -63.68 51.88 54.13
CA GLU A 5 -64.18 50.67 53.43
C GLU A 5 -63.87 50.61 51.93
N ILE A 6 -63.44 51.72 51.32
CA ILE A 6 -63.09 51.77 49.89
C ILE A 6 -61.62 51.35 49.65
N PHE A 7 -60.77 51.37 50.68
CA PHE A 7 -59.36 50.96 50.57
C PHE A 7 -59.12 49.46 50.77
N THR A 8 -60.02 48.75 51.46
CA THR A 8 -59.87 47.31 51.70
C THR A 8 -60.31 46.45 50.51
N THR A 9 -61.25 46.92 49.70
CA THR A 9 -61.73 46.23 48.48
C THR A 9 -60.77 46.36 47.29
N SER A 10 -59.96 47.43 47.23
CA SER A 10 -58.92 47.60 46.19
C SER A 10 -57.66 46.79 46.46
N ALA A 11 -57.29 46.57 47.74
CA ALA A 11 -56.13 45.76 48.10
C ALA A 11 -56.32 44.26 47.81
N VAL A 12 -57.52 43.72 48.05
CA VAL A 12 -57.83 42.29 47.83
C VAL A 12 -57.88 41.95 46.34
N SER A 13 -58.42 42.86 45.51
CA SER A 13 -58.50 42.67 44.06
C SER A 13 -57.11 42.74 43.39
N VAL A 14 -56.24 43.66 43.81
CA VAL A 14 -54.84 43.70 43.34
C VAL A 14 -54.06 42.45 43.75
N GLY A 15 -54.27 41.93 44.96
CA GLY A 15 -53.66 40.68 45.43
C GLY A 15 -54.09 39.45 44.61
N LEU A 16 -55.39 39.33 44.30
CA LEU A 16 -55.92 38.26 43.45
C LEU A 16 -55.39 38.34 42.02
N PHE A 17 -55.30 39.54 41.43
CA PHE A 17 -54.71 39.72 40.10
C PHE A 17 -53.21 39.37 40.08
N ALA A 18 -52.45 39.76 41.11
CA ALA A 18 -51.04 39.42 41.23
C ALA A 18 -50.82 37.90 41.37
N ALA A 19 -51.65 37.22 42.19
CA ALA A 19 -51.61 35.77 42.34
C ALA A 19 -51.99 35.04 41.03
N ALA A 20 -53.01 35.51 40.33
CA ALA A 20 -53.42 34.96 39.03
C ALA A 20 -52.34 35.15 37.96
N LEU A 21 -51.69 36.33 37.90
CA LEU A 21 -50.57 36.59 36.99
C LEU A 21 -49.36 35.69 37.30
N TRP A 22 -49.05 35.48 38.58
CA TRP A 22 -47.94 34.62 38.98
C TRP A 22 -48.19 33.15 38.61
N LEU A 23 -49.39 32.63 38.87
CA LEU A 23 -49.80 31.29 38.45
C LEU A 23 -49.81 31.14 36.93
N GLY A 24 -50.30 32.15 36.20
CA GLY A 24 -50.27 32.18 34.73
C GLY A 24 -48.84 32.09 34.18
N ARG A 25 -47.89 32.80 34.79
CA ARG A 25 -46.47 32.73 34.42
C ARG A 25 -45.89 31.33 34.63
N ILE A 26 -46.16 30.70 35.76
CA ILE A 26 -45.67 29.34 36.06
C ILE A 26 -46.25 28.33 35.08
N TRP A 27 -47.54 28.45 34.77
CA TRP A 27 -48.21 27.55 33.83
C TRP A 27 -47.64 27.69 32.41
N ILE A 28 -47.41 28.91 31.91
CA ILE A 28 -46.81 29.15 30.59
C ILE A 28 -45.37 28.59 30.54
N VAL A 29 -44.55 28.83 31.57
CA VAL A 29 -43.18 28.32 31.61
C VAL A 29 -43.17 26.79 31.67
N ALA A 30 -44.04 26.19 32.47
CA ALA A 30 -44.16 24.73 32.55
C ALA A 30 -44.59 24.12 31.22
N ARG A 31 -45.56 24.74 30.52
CA ARG A 31 -46.03 24.30 29.20
C ARG A 31 -44.93 24.41 28.15
N LEU A 32 -44.25 25.57 28.05
CA LEU A 32 -43.15 25.75 27.11
C LEU A 32 -42.00 24.78 27.38
N THR A 33 -41.67 24.55 28.65
CA THR A 33 -40.59 23.63 29.04
C THR A 33 -40.95 22.19 28.70
N ALA A 34 -42.22 21.79 28.89
CA ALA A 34 -42.71 20.49 28.51
C ALA A 34 -42.68 20.28 26.98
N ASP A 35 -43.14 21.27 26.21
CA ASP A 35 -43.12 21.21 24.74
C ASP A 35 -41.69 21.16 24.19
N ILE A 36 -40.76 21.98 24.73
CA ILE A 36 -39.34 21.96 24.34
C ILE A 36 -38.68 20.61 24.71
N ARG A 37 -39.01 20.04 25.86
CA ARG A 37 -38.50 18.71 26.24
C ARG A 37 -38.99 17.63 25.29
N LEU A 38 -40.27 17.65 24.95
CA LEU A 38 -40.87 16.64 24.08
C LEU A 38 -40.31 16.73 22.66
N ASP A 39 -40.08 17.94 22.14
CA ASP A 39 -39.42 18.16 20.84
C ASP A 39 -37.94 17.73 20.86
N ASN A 40 -37.21 18.01 21.95
CA ASN A 40 -35.83 17.53 22.10
C ASN A 40 -35.74 16.01 22.23
N ASP A 41 -36.63 15.39 23.01
CA ASP A 41 -36.68 13.94 23.20
C ASP A 41 -37.05 13.26 21.88
N ALA A 42 -38.01 13.82 21.12
CA ALA A 42 -38.36 13.33 19.78
C ALA A 42 -37.18 13.41 18.81
N LYS A 43 -36.46 14.54 18.78
CA LYS A 43 -35.25 14.70 17.96
C LYS A 43 -34.12 13.76 18.37
N LEU A 44 -33.94 13.52 19.66
CA LEU A 44 -32.94 12.57 20.16
C LEU A 44 -33.28 11.13 19.76
N GLU A 45 -34.54 10.73 19.90
CA GLU A 45 -35.00 9.39 19.49
C GLU A 45 -34.87 9.21 17.97
N GLU A 46 -35.21 10.24 17.19
CA GLU A 46 -35.05 10.24 15.74
C GLU A 46 -33.59 10.17 15.32
N LEU A 47 -32.71 10.99 15.91
CA LEU A 47 -31.27 10.94 15.66
C LEU A 47 -30.70 9.56 16.01
N LYS A 48 -31.08 8.99 17.16
CA LYS A 48 -30.64 7.66 17.58
C LYS A 48 -31.09 6.57 16.60
N SER A 49 -32.33 6.63 16.14
CA SER A 49 -32.88 5.74 15.11
C SER A 49 -32.12 5.87 13.78
N GLN A 50 -31.84 7.10 13.34
CA GLN A 50 -31.07 7.36 12.13
C GLN A 50 -29.63 6.83 12.25
N LEU A 51 -28.98 7.04 13.40
CA LEU A 51 -27.63 6.54 13.69
C LEU A 51 -27.60 5.01 13.68
N GLN A 52 -28.60 4.36 14.29
CA GLN A 52 -28.69 2.91 14.33
C GLN A 52 -28.90 2.31 12.93
N ARG A 53 -29.73 2.94 12.09
CA ARG A 53 -29.93 2.56 10.68
C ARG A 53 -28.68 2.79 9.83
N ALA A 54 -27.99 3.91 10.04
CA ALA A 54 -26.73 4.19 9.35
C ALA A 54 -25.67 3.16 9.72
N ASN A 55 -25.56 2.82 11.01
CA ASN A 55 -24.61 1.82 11.50
C ASN A 55 -24.92 0.42 10.99
N SER A 56 -26.20 0.00 10.97
CA SER A 56 -26.58 -1.30 10.40
C SER A 56 -26.28 -1.37 8.91
N THR A 57 -26.59 -0.30 8.16
CA THR A 57 -26.30 -0.21 6.72
C THR A 57 -24.79 -0.27 6.46
N LEU A 58 -23.99 0.42 7.27
CA LEU A 58 -22.53 0.40 7.17
C LEU A 58 -21.96 -0.99 7.50
N SER A 59 -22.49 -1.66 8.52
CA SER A 59 -22.14 -3.04 8.85
C SER A 59 -22.46 -4.00 7.69
N ASP A 60 -23.66 -3.89 7.11
CA ASP A 60 -24.07 -4.73 5.98
C ASP A 60 -23.25 -4.46 4.71
N MET A 61 -22.95 -3.19 4.41
CA MET A 61 -22.06 -2.81 3.32
C MET A 61 -20.63 -3.31 3.55
N THR A 62 -20.13 -3.24 4.77
CA THR A 62 -18.79 -3.73 5.12
C THR A 62 -18.72 -5.25 4.98
N SER A 63 -19.76 -5.96 5.44
CA SER A 63 -19.92 -7.41 5.29
C SER A 63 -20.02 -7.84 3.81
N ALA A 64 -20.86 -7.17 3.03
CA ALA A 64 -21.01 -7.42 1.60
C ALA A 64 -19.71 -7.10 0.84
N GLY A 65 -19.04 -6.00 1.19
CA GLY A 65 -17.74 -5.61 0.66
C GLY A 65 -16.65 -6.64 0.97
N HIS A 66 -16.60 -7.13 2.22
CA HIS A 66 -15.67 -8.19 2.61
C HIS A 66 -15.94 -9.49 1.84
N THR A 67 -17.21 -9.86 1.65
CA THR A 67 -17.60 -11.05 0.88
C THR A 67 -17.20 -10.91 -0.60
N ALA A 68 -17.51 -9.76 -1.23
CA ALA A 68 -17.13 -9.49 -2.62
C ALA A 68 -15.61 -9.45 -2.80
N TYR A 69 -14.88 -8.88 -1.84
CA TYR A 69 -13.42 -8.88 -1.82
C TYR A 69 -12.84 -10.29 -1.66
N SER A 70 -13.38 -11.09 -0.73
CA SER A 70 -12.95 -12.48 -0.57
C SER A 70 -13.23 -13.30 -1.83
N GLN A 71 -14.36 -13.09 -2.50
CA GLN A 71 -14.70 -13.76 -3.75
C GLN A 71 -13.76 -13.33 -4.89
N SER A 72 -13.41 -12.05 -4.99
CA SER A 72 -12.45 -11.59 -6.00
C SER A 72 -11.04 -12.13 -5.75
N GLN A 73 -10.63 -12.23 -4.49
CA GLN A 73 -9.34 -12.83 -4.11
C GLN A 73 -9.30 -14.33 -4.43
N VAL A 74 -10.39 -15.06 -4.20
CA VAL A 74 -10.50 -16.47 -4.61
C VAL A 74 -10.45 -16.60 -6.15
N ALA A 75 -11.10 -15.70 -6.88
CA ALA A 75 -11.11 -15.71 -8.34
C ALA A 75 -9.74 -15.40 -8.96
N ILE A 76 -8.94 -14.51 -8.35
CA ILE A 76 -7.61 -14.14 -8.86
C ILE A 76 -6.50 -15.11 -8.43
N LEU A 77 -6.71 -15.86 -7.34
CA LEU A 77 -5.70 -16.75 -6.77
C LEU A 77 -5.10 -17.76 -7.79
N PRO A 78 -5.88 -18.44 -8.66
CA PRO A 78 -5.32 -19.33 -9.68
C PRO A 78 -4.37 -18.60 -10.66
N TYR A 79 -4.67 -17.33 -10.98
CA TYR A 79 -3.82 -16.52 -11.85
C TYR A 79 -2.53 -16.08 -11.14
N LYS A 80 -2.62 -15.70 -9.86
CA LYS A 80 -1.43 -15.41 -9.02
C LYS A 80 -0.51 -16.64 -8.92
N ILE A 81 -1.07 -17.82 -8.63
CA ILE A 81 -0.31 -19.07 -8.57
C ILE A 81 0.40 -19.33 -9.90
N ARG A 82 -0.32 -19.27 -11.03
CA ARG A 82 0.27 -19.50 -12.36
C ARG A 82 1.36 -18.48 -12.70
N ALA A 83 1.16 -17.22 -12.32
CA ALA A 83 2.14 -16.17 -12.55
C ALA A 83 3.42 -16.42 -11.75
N ILE A 84 3.29 -16.77 -10.47
CA ILE A 84 4.41 -17.18 -9.61
C ILE A 84 5.14 -18.39 -10.21
N GLU A 85 4.41 -19.42 -10.65
CA GLU A 85 5.00 -20.59 -11.31
C GLU A 85 5.77 -20.19 -12.58
N THR A 86 5.22 -19.29 -13.39
CA THR A 86 5.86 -18.81 -14.61
C THR A 86 7.16 -18.05 -14.31
N VAL A 87 7.14 -17.15 -13.32
CA VAL A 87 8.36 -16.45 -12.88
C VAL A 87 9.37 -17.41 -12.27
N TRP A 88 8.94 -18.35 -11.44
CA TRP A 88 9.84 -19.32 -10.82
C TRP A 88 10.49 -20.24 -11.85
N ASN A 89 9.73 -20.72 -12.84
CA ASN A 89 10.28 -21.49 -13.95
C ASN A 89 11.31 -20.68 -14.75
N SER A 90 11.09 -19.37 -14.93
CA SER A 90 12.09 -18.48 -15.53
C SER A 90 13.36 -18.38 -14.65
N VAL A 91 13.22 -18.25 -13.34
CA VAL A 91 14.34 -18.23 -12.38
C VAL A 91 15.18 -19.51 -12.47
N LEU A 92 14.54 -20.67 -12.58
CA LEU A 92 15.20 -21.97 -12.75
C LEU A 92 15.92 -22.06 -14.08
N ALA A 93 15.28 -21.64 -15.18
CA ALA A 93 15.89 -21.66 -16.50
C ALA A 93 17.10 -20.69 -16.60
N TRP A 94 17.05 -19.53 -15.95
CA TRP A 94 18.22 -18.66 -15.80
C TRP A 94 19.36 -19.33 -15.03
N ASN A 95 19.05 -20.15 -14.02
CA ASN A 95 20.04 -20.88 -13.23
C ASN A 95 20.75 -21.95 -14.06
N GLU A 96 20.07 -22.59 -15.02
CA GLU A 96 20.69 -23.54 -15.96
C GLU A 96 21.71 -22.84 -16.87
N MET A 97 21.47 -21.57 -17.20
CA MET A 97 22.43 -20.74 -17.96
C MET A 97 23.57 -20.16 -17.11
N SER A 98 23.61 -20.46 -15.80
CA SER A 98 24.54 -19.81 -14.87
C SER A 98 26.00 -20.17 -15.07
N ALA A 99 26.33 -21.40 -15.46
CA ALA A 99 27.73 -21.85 -15.56
C ALA A 99 28.51 -21.04 -16.62
N ALA A 100 27.90 -20.81 -17.78
CA ALA A 100 28.49 -19.99 -18.84
C ALA A 100 28.61 -18.51 -18.43
N ALA A 101 27.58 -17.98 -17.78
CA ALA A 101 27.51 -16.60 -17.29
C ALA A 101 28.52 -16.33 -16.15
N MET A 102 28.75 -17.30 -15.27
CA MET A 102 29.70 -17.21 -14.16
C MET A 102 31.15 -17.23 -14.64
N PHE A 103 31.47 -17.99 -15.70
CA PHE A 103 32.83 -17.98 -16.26
C PHE A 103 33.23 -16.61 -16.79
N VAL A 104 32.29 -15.91 -17.41
CA VAL A 104 32.47 -14.53 -17.90
C VAL A 104 32.65 -13.56 -16.74
N ALA A 105 32.01 -13.85 -15.60
CA ALA A 105 31.96 -12.93 -14.49
C ALA A 105 33.31 -12.63 -13.84
N VAL A 106 34.20 -13.63 -13.88
CA VAL A 106 35.51 -13.61 -13.23
C VAL A 106 36.64 -13.15 -14.13
N LEU A 107 36.37 -12.89 -15.41
CA LEU A 107 37.41 -12.46 -16.34
C LEU A 107 37.85 -11.02 -15.99
N PRO A 108 39.12 -10.82 -15.62
CA PRO A 108 39.62 -9.49 -15.31
C PRO A 108 39.66 -8.64 -16.60
N ILE A 109 39.45 -7.33 -16.46
CA ILE A 109 39.39 -6.41 -17.60
C ILE A 109 40.68 -6.45 -18.46
N ASP A 110 41.83 -6.70 -17.83
CA ASP A 110 43.11 -6.79 -18.54
C ASP A 110 43.19 -8.05 -19.42
N TRP A 111 42.55 -9.14 -19.00
CA TRP A 111 42.40 -10.34 -19.84
C TRP A 111 41.49 -10.04 -21.03
N VAL A 112 40.36 -9.36 -20.80
CA VAL A 112 39.43 -8.95 -21.87
C VAL A 112 40.12 -8.05 -22.89
N ARG A 113 40.92 -7.07 -22.43
CA ARG A 113 41.67 -6.17 -23.31
C ARG A 113 42.71 -6.90 -24.17
N LYS A 114 43.35 -7.93 -23.61
CA LYS A 114 44.43 -8.68 -24.28
C LYS A 114 43.93 -9.78 -25.20
N TYR A 115 42.87 -10.49 -24.81
CA TYR A 115 42.43 -11.73 -25.46
C TYR A 115 41.00 -11.65 -26.01
N GLY A 116 40.25 -10.57 -25.78
CA GLY A 116 38.85 -10.44 -26.19
C GLY A 116 38.63 -10.60 -27.69
N SER A 117 39.53 -10.06 -28.51
CA SER A 117 39.47 -10.16 -29.98
C SER A 117 40.22 -11.37 -30.55
N ASP A 118 40.76 -12.26 -29.72
CA ASP A 118 41.47 -13.45 -30.18
C ASP A 118 40.50 -14.44 -30.83
N PRO A 119 40.78 -14.97 -32.03
CA PRO A 119 39.94 -16.00 -32.66
C PRO A 119 39.69 -17.23 -31.77
N SER A 120 40.63 -17.59 -30.90
CA SER A 120 40.49 -18.68 -29.93
C SER A 120 39.45 -18.36 -28.84
N THR A 121 39.42 -17.13 -28.34
CA THR A 121 38.40 -16.64 -27.39
C THR A 121 37.01 -16.73 -28.01
N LYS A 122 36.85 -16.24 -29.24
CA LYS A 122 35.58 -16.35 -29.97
C LYS A 122 35.12 -17.79 -30.10
N LYS A 123 35.99 -18.71 -30.51
CA LYS A 123 35.66 -20.14 -30.66
C LYS A 123 35.23 -20.78 -29.33
N ASN A 124 35.91 -20.45 -28.23
CA ASN A 124 35.56 -20.98 -26.91
C ASN A 124 34.20 -20.47 -26.44
N PHE A 125 33.92 -19.17 -26.62
CA PHE A 125 32.62 -18.58 -26.29
C PHE A 125 31.50 -19.07 -27.22
N GLU A 126 31.77 -19.31 -28.49
CA GLU A 126 30.82 -19.96 -29.38
C GLU A 126 30.43 -21.35 -28.88
N ILE A 127 31.38 -22.16 -28.41
CA ILE A 127 31.09 -23.50 -27.86
C ILE A 127 30.29 -23.38 -26.55
N LEU A 128 30.69 -22.46 -25.67
CA LEU A 128 30.02 -22.23 -24.39
C LEU A 128 28.57 -21.75 -24.57
N LEU A 129 28.32 -20.89 -25.57
CA LEU A 129 27.00 -20.32 -25.86
C LEU A 129 26.17 -21.12 -26.88
N LYS A 130 26.75 -22.12 -27.55
CA LYS A 130 26.05 -23.00 -28.52
C LYS A 130 25.17 -24.06 -27.86
N ASN A 131 25.06 -24.11 -26.53
CA ASN A 131 24.11 -25.01 -25.90
C ASN A 131 22.69 -24.67 -26.43
N PRO A 132 21.97 -25.63 -27.06
CA PRO A 132 20.70 -25.39 -27.77
C PRO A 132 19.59 -24.75 -26.93
N GLU A 133 19.75 -24.69 -25.61
CA GLU A 133 18.75 -24.13 -24.69
C GLU A 133 18.79 -22.59 -24.57
N HIS A 134 19.90 -21.93 -24.93
CA HIS A 134 20.06 -20.48 -24.75
C HIS A 134 19.16 -19.61 -25.66
N LEU A 135 18.99 -19.99 -26.94
CA LEU A 135 18.18 -19.23 -27.90
C LEU A 135 16.65 -19.37 -27.67
N PRO A 136 16.12 -20.57 -27.41
CA PRO A 136 14.72 -20.74 -27.00
C PRO A 136 14.39 -20.01 -25.70
N PHE A 137 15.33 -19.98 -24.74
CA PHE A 137 15.17 -19.27 -23.48
C PHE A 137 14.87 -17.77 -23.69
N LEU A 138 15.66 -17.09 -24.54
CA LEU A 138 15.46 -15.66 -24.81
C LEU A 138 14.08 -15.36 -25.43
N LYS A 139 13.50 -16.32 -26.18
CA LYS A 139 12.14 -16.18 -26.72
C LYS A 139 11.06 -16.34 -25.64
N LYS A 140 11.28 -17.22 -24.65
CA LYS A 140 10.37 -17.43 -23.51
C LYS A 140 10.31 -16.26 -22.53
N ARG A 141 11.27 -15.33 -22.57
CA ARG A 141 11.25 -14.12 -21.74
C ARG A 141 9.94 -13.33 -21.85
N ASN A 142 9.38 -13.22 -23.05
CA ASN A 142 8.13 -12.51 -23.28
C ASN A 142 6.95 -13.17 -22.56
N GLU A 143 7.00 -14.48 -22.31
CA GLU A 143 5.97 -15.20 -21.57
C GLU A 143 6.00 -14.83 -20.08
N THR A 144 7.17 -14.53 -19.53
CA THR A 144 7.30 -14.08 -18.13
C THR A 144 6.76 -12.67 -17.91
N GLU A 145 6.83 -11.79 -18.90
CA GLU A 145 6.24 -10.44 -18.82
C GLU A 145 4.71 -10.48 -18.68
N LEU A 146 4.05 -11.52 -19.21
CA LEU A 146 2.60 -11.71 -19.06
C LEU A 146 2.19 -12.03 -17.62
N ALA A 147 3.12 -12.47 -16.78
CA ALA A 147 2.88 -12.77 -15.37
C ALA A 147 2.86 -11.49 -14.50
N ARG A 148 3.45 -10.37 -14.98
CA ARG A 148 3.62 -9.14 -14.19
C ARG A 148 2.34 -8.60 -13.54
N PRO A 149 1.16 -8.58 -14.20
CA PRO A 149 -0.07 -8.04 -13.59
C PRO A 149 -0.55 -8.81 -12.35
N PHE A 150 -0.06 -10.04 -12.15
CA PHE A 150 -0.51 -10.96 -11.11
C PHE A 150 0.56 -11.21 -10.04
N ILE A 151 1.61 -10.39 -10.02
CA ILE A 151 2.71 -10.48 -9.06
C ILE A 151 2.89 -9.12 -8.40
N SER A 152 3.21 -9.12 -7.12
CA SER A 152 3.61 -7.91 -6.39
C SER A 152 4.78 -7.15 -7.06
N GLU A 153 4.75 -5.83 -6.99
CA GLU A 153 5.82 -4.98 -7.56
C GLU A 153 7.20 -5.30 -6.95
N ARG A 154 7.25 -5.66 -5.65
CA ARG A 154 8.50 -6.11 -5.01
C ARG A 154 8.96 -7.45 -5.58
N GLY A 155 8.06 -8.43 -5.71
CA GLY A 155 8.38 -9.73 -6.32
C GLY A 155 8.90 -9.57 -7.75
N TRP A 156 8.27 -8.70 -8.53
CA TRP A 156 8.70 -8.37 -9.88
C TRP A 156 10.07 -7.67 -9.91
N ALA A 157 10.30 -6.69 -9.02
CA ALA A 157 11.59 -6.00 -8.93
C ALA A 157 12.75 -6.95 -8.58
N LEU A 158 12.51 -7.91 -7.67
CA LEU A 158 13.50 -8.95 -7.32
C LEU A 158 13.80 -9.85 -8.52
N TYR A 159 12.76 -10.28 -9.26
CA TYR A 159 12.95 -11.04 -10.51
C TYR A 159 13.67 -10.23 -11.59
N ALA A 160 13.35 -8.94 -11.75
CA ALA A 160 14.01 -8.06 -12.70
C ALA A 160 15.50 -7.87 -12.35
N ALA A 161 15.84 -7.76 -11.06
CA ALA A 161 17.23 -7.75 -10.61
C ALA A 161 17.93 -9.08 -10.92
N TYR A 162 17.28 -10.21 -10.64
CA TYR A 162 17.82 -11.54 -10.90
C TYR A 162 18.09 -11.79 -12.39
N SER A 163 17.07 -11.59 -13.22
CA SER A 163 17.16 -11.77 -14.67
C SER A 163 18.06 -10.73 -15.34
N GLY A 164 18.05 -9.47 -14.88
CA GLY A 164 18.93 -8.41 -15.34
C GLY A 164 20.40 -8.71 -15.05
N PHE A 165 20.70 -9.26 -13.86
CA PHE A 165 22.05 -9.71 -13.50
C PHE A 165 22.53 -10.80 -14.46
N TYR A 166 21.76 -11.86 -14.70
CA TYR A 166 22.15 -12.88 -15.68
C TYR A 166 22.26 -12.35 -17.10
N MET A 167 21.31 -11.50 -17.53
CA MET A 167 21.33 -10.90 -18.85
C MET A 167 22.60 -10.09 -19.09
N SER A 168 23.06 -9.35 -18.07
CA SER A 168 24.31 -8.59 -18.15
C SER A 168 25.52 -9.50 -18.40
N ARG A 169 25.57 -10.67 -17.76
CA ARG A 169 26.63 -11.67 -17.94
C ARG A 169 26.56 -12.37 -19.29
N VAL A 170 25.36 -12.74 -19.74
CA VAL A 170 25.14 -13.28 -21.09
C VAL A 170 25.54 -12.27 -22.16
N THR A 171 25.24 -10.98 -21.95
CA THR A 171 25.64 -9.90 -22.85
C THR A 171 27.16 -9.78 -22.93
N LYS A 172 27.84 -9.81 -21.77
CA LYS A 172 29.31 -9.84 -21.70
C LYS A 172 29.90 -11.06 -22.40
N ALA A 173 29.28 -12.23 -22.27
CA ALA A 173 29.70 -13.44 -22.96
C ALA A 173 29.55 -13.31 -24.49
N SER A 174 28.42 -12.76 -24.91
CA SER A 174 28.06 -12.60 -26.32
C SER A 174 28.93 -11.56 -27.03
N LEU A 175 29.52 -10.63 -26.29
CA LEU A 175 30.44 -9.61 -26.82
C LEU A 175 31.59 -10.25 -27.60
N PHE A 176 32.16 -11.33 -27.08
CA PHE A 176 33.29 -12.06 -27.68
C PHE A 176 32.96 -12.74 -29.02
N LEU A 177 31.69 -12.81 -29.41
CA LEU A 177 31.29 -13.35 -30.71
C LEU A 177 31.54 -12.34 -31.85
N PHE A 178 31.70 -11.07 -31.52
CA PHE A 178 31.80 -9.94 -32.45
C PHE A 178 33.21 -9.33 -32.43
N SER A 179 34.02 -9.67 -33.41
CA SER A 179 35.44 -9.28 -33.47
C SER A 179 35.69 -7.78 -33.77
N SER A 180 34.68 -7.01 -34.16
CA SER A 180 34.83 -5.63 -34.66
C SER A 180 34.62 -4.54 -33.60
N MET A 181 34.52 -4.89 -32.31
CA MET A 181 34.20 -3.94 -31.23
C MET A 181 35.34 -3.80 -30.21
N ASP A 182 35.41 -2.65 -29.54
CA ASP A 182 36.21 -2.49 -28.32
C ASP A 182 35.52 -3.24 -27.17
N HIS A 183 35.99 -4.45 -26.92
CA HIS A 183 35.42 -5.32 -25.90
C HIS A 183 35.59 -4.74 -24.50
N ALA A 184 36.71 -4.03 -24.23
CA ALA A 184 37.01 -3.52 -22.91
C ALA A 184 36.12 -2.31 -22.55
N GLU A 185 35.85 -1.43 -23.51
CA GLU A 185 34.94 -0.30 -23.33
C GLU A 185 33.52 -0.79 -22.99
N ILE A 186 32.98 -1.72 -23.78
CA ILE A 186 31.62 -2.25 -23.58
C ILE A 186 31.53 -3.05 -22.27
N TRP A 187 32.57 -3.81 -21.93
CA TRP A 187 32.62 -4.56 -20.67
C TRP A 187 32.46 -3.68 -19.43
N GLN A 188 33.12 -2.51 -19.42
CA GLN A 188 33.06 -1.56 -18.30
C GLN A 188 31.70 -0.85 -18.19
N ARG A 189 31.02 -0.63 -19.32
CA ARG A 189 29.66 -0.03 -19.33
C ARG A 189 28.62 -0.94 -18.68
N VAL A 190 28.79 -2.25 -18.80
CA VAL A 190 27.90 -3.24 -18.16
C VAL A 190 28.28 -3.40 -16.69
N ASN A 191 27.84 -2.43 -15.88
CA ASN A 191 28.17 -2.31 -14.46
C ASN A 191 27.13 -2.97 -13.55
N GLU A 192 27.39 -4.21 -13.18
CA GLU A 192 26.51 -5.01 -12.33
C GLU A 192 26.55 -4.59 -10.86
N ARG A 193 27.63 -3.94 -10.44
CA ARG A 193 27.81 -3.49 -9.06
C ARG A 193 26.73 -2.49 -8.66
N GLN A 194 26.29 -1.62 -9.58
CA GLN A 194 25.19 -0.69 -9.33
C GLN A 194 23.86 -1.41 -9.06
N LEU A 195 23.60 -2.49 -9.80
CA LEU A 195 22.41 -3.30 -9.59
C LEU A 195 22.43 -3.99 -8.23
N ILE A 196 23.57 -4.58 -7.85
CA ILE A 196 23.75 -5.22 -6.52
C ILE A 196 23.53 -4.19 -5.41
N LYS A 197 24.19 -3.03 -5.51
CA LYS A 197 24.05 -1.93 -4.53
C LYS A 197 22.60 -1.46 -4.38
N ALA A 198 21.80 -1.49 -5.45
CA ALA A 198 20.42 -1.03 -5.42
C ALA A 198 19.42 -2.09 -4.94
N SER A 199 19.78 -3.37 -5.00
CA SER A 199 18.83 -4.48 -4.79
C SER A 199 19.15 -5.39 -3.60
N ALA A 200 20.37 -5.33 -3.06
CA ALA A 200 20.83 -6.14 -1.93
C ALA A 200 21.38 -5.30 -0.79
N PRO A 201 21.51 -5.88 0.42
CA PRO A 201 22.09 -5.19 1.57
C PRO A 201 23.61 -5.00 1.39
N GLU A 202 24.18 -4.09 2.18
CA GLU A 202 25.56 -3.62 2.03
C GLU A 202 26.62 -4.71 2.27
N ASP A 203 26.32 -5.70 3.10
CA ASP A 203 27.17 -6.86 3.37
C ASP A 203 27.42 -7.71 2.11
N ILE A 204 26.38 -7.95 1.31
CA ILE A 204 26.49 -8.67 0.03
C ILE A 204 27.31 -7.88 -0.98
N LEU A 205 27.16 -6.55 -1.01
CA LEU A 205 27.97 -5.70 -1.87
C LEU A 205 29.45 -5.74 -1.48
N ASN A 206 29.74 -5.66 -0.19
CA ASN A 206 31.10 -5.74 0.34
C ASN A 206 31.74 -7.11 0.02
N LEU A 207 30.96 -8.19 0.15
CA LEU A 207 31.39 -9.52 -0.22
C LEU A 207 31.68 -9.64 -1.72
N TYR A 208 30.83 -9.05 -2.58
CA TYR A 208 31.04 -9.01 -4.02
C TYR A 208 32.29 -8.22 -4.43
N ASP A 209 32.58 -7.11 -3.75
CA ASP A 209 33.78 -6.32 -4.00
C ASP A 209 35.06 -7.04 -3.53
N ALA A 210 34.97 -7.89 -2.50
CA ALA A 210 36.09 -8.68 -1.99
C ALA A 210 36.33 -9.97 -2.81
N ASP A 211 35.28 -10.71 -3.12
CA ASP A 211 35.28 -11.92 -3.93
C ASP A 211 34.04 -11.94 -4.82
N VAL A 212 34.25 -11.74 -6.13
CA VAL A 212 33.18 -11.67 -7.12
C VAL A 212 32.40 -12.98 -7.19
N LEU A 213 33.04 -14.14 -7.02
CA LEU A 213 32.35 -15.44 -7.07
C LEU A 213 31.49 -15.64 -5.84
N GLU A 214 32.07 -15.44 -4.66
CA GLU A 214 31.36 -15.61 -3.40
C GLU A 214 30.20 -14.62 -3.29
N GLY A 215 30.44 -13.35 -3.58
CA GLY A 215 29.40 -12.31 -3.56
C GLY A 215 28.33 -12.53 -4.63
N THR A 216 28.68 -13.05 -5.81
CA THR A 216 27.67 -13.43 -6.82
C THR A 216 26.74 -14.53 -6.29
N ASN A 217 27.31 -15.57 -5.68
CA ASN A 217 26.52 -16.66 -5.11
C ASN A 217 25.63 -16.17 -3.97
N ALA A 218 26.17 -15.33 -3.08
CA ALA A 218 25.42 -14.72 -1.98
C ALA A 218 24.27 -13.84 -2.51
N PHE A 219 24.54 -12.99 -3.50
CA PHE A 219 23.53 -12.12 -4.12
C PHE A 219 22.41 -12.91 -4.79
N LEU A 220 22.74 -13.91 -5.60
CA LEU A 220 21.75 -14.74 -6.27
C LEU A 220 20.92 -15.56 -5.28
N LYS A 221 21.53 -16.05 -4.21
CA LYS A 221 20.81 -16.74 -3.13
C LYS A 221 19.85 -15.78 -2.42
N TYR A 222 20.32 -14.59 -2.05
CA TYR A 222 19.50 -13.56 -1.42
C TYR A 222 18.26 -13.22 -2.27
N LEU A 223 18.43 -12.97 -3.56
CA LEU A 223 17.28 -12.67 -4.45
C LEU A 223 16.28 -13.82 -4.51
N LYS A 224 16.74 -15.08 -4.57
CA LYS A 224 15.84 -16.25 -4.58
C LYS A 224 15.07 -16.38 -3.27
N ASP A 225 15.76 -16.22 -2.13
CA ASP A 225 15.15 -16.33 -0.81
C ASP A 225 14.11 -15.23 -0.60
N GLU A 226 14.42 -13.99 -0.99
CA GLU A 226 13.50 -12.85 -0.93
C GLU A 226 12.29 -13.05 -1.87
N MET A 227 12.50 -13.56 -3.08
CA MET A 227 11.39 -13.89 -3.99
C MET A 227 10.47 -14.95 -3.37
N ILE A 228 11.02 -16.02 -2.79
CA ILE A 228 10.22 -17.07 -2.14
C ILE A 228 9.44 -16.49 -0.95
N ALA A 229 10.08 -15.66 -0.12
CA ALA A 229 9.42 -15.00 1.00
C ALA A 229 8.27 -14.11 0.51
N GLU A 230 8.48 -13.37 -0.57
CA GLU A 230 7.49 -12.50 -1.18
C GLU A 230 6.30 -13.29 -1.76
N PHE A 231 6.56 -14.37 -2.51
CA PHE A 231 5.52 -15.24 -3.07
C PHE A 231 4.68 -15.90 -1.97
N ARG A 232 5.31 -16.34 -0.87
CA ARG A 232 4.58 -16.87 0.28
C ARG A 232 3.70 -15.81 0.93
N ALA A 233 4.20 -14.59 1.09
CA ALA A 233 3.42 -13.48 1.64
C ALA A 233 2.22 -13.15 0.74
N GLU A 234 2.40 -13.15 -0.58
CA GLU A 234 1.36 -12.88 -1.57
C GLU A 234 0.27 -13.98 -1.57
N LEU A 235 0.67 -15.25 -1.56
CA LEU A 235 -0.28 -16.38 -1.52
C LEU A 235 -1.00 -16.51 -0.17
N SER A 236 -0.38 -16.07 0.93
CA SER A 236 -1.00 -16.11 2.26
C SER A 236 -2.13 -15.08 2.45
N GLY A 237 -2.23 -14.06 1.60
CA GLY A 237 -3.17 -12.95 1.77
C GLY A 237 -2.87 -12.07 3.00
N ALA A 238 -1.74 -12.26 3.68
CA ALA A 238 -1.38 -11.52 4.90
C ALA A 238 -1.20 -10.01 4.66
N ARG A 239 -0.84 -9.60 3.44
CA ARG A 239 -0.65 -8.19 3.09
C ARG A 239 -1.96 -7.49 2.75
N ASP A 240 -2.85 -8.22 2.09
CA ASP A 240 -4.18 -7.78 1.68
C ASP A 240 -5.11 -7.57 2.89
N SER A 241 -5.02 -8.44 3.89
CA SER A 241 -5.75 -8.31 5.16
C SER A 241 -5.30 -7.09 5.96
N LYS A 242 -4.00 -6.79 6.04
CA LYS A 242 -3.49 -5.65 6.82
C LYS A 242 -3.84 -4.30 6.18
N SER A 243 -3.75 -4.18 4.85
CA SER A 243 -4.12 -2.94 4.14
C SER A 243 -5.64 -2.70 4.16
N ALA A 244 -6.45 -3.76 4.00
CA ALA A 244 -7.90 -3.67 4.07
C ALA A 244 -8.39 -3.23 5.47
N VAL A 245 -7.83 -3.80 6.54
CA VAL A 245 -8.16 -3.42 7.92
C VAL A 245 -7.73 -1.97 8.20
N SER A 246 -6.53 -1.57 7.75
CA SER A 246 -6.05 -0.19 7.93
C SER A 246 -6.93 0.82 7.20
N ASN A 247 -7.35 0.53 5.97
CA ASN A 247 -8.23 1.40 5.19
C ASN A 247 -9.63 1.48 5.81
N ALA A 248 -10.19 0.36 6.27
CA ALA A 248 -11.46 0.34 6.98
C ALA A 248 -11.42 1.15 8.28
N ALA A 249 -10.33 1.05 9.05
CA ALA A 249 -10.12 1.84 10.26
C ALA A 249 -10.08 3.35 9.96
N ALA A 250 -9.37 3.76 8.90
CA ALA A 250 -9.32 5.16 8.49
C ALA A 250 -10.69 5.71 8.05
N ILE A 251 -11.51 4.89 7.39
CA ILE A 251 -12.88 5.26 7.00
C ILE A 251 -13.78 5.41 8.23
N LEU A 252 -13.68 4.50 9.20
CA LEU A 252 -14.45 4.56 10.44
C LEU A 252 -14.10 5.81 11.27
N ASP A 253 -12.82 6.12 11.39
CA ASP A 253 -12.33 7.31 12.10
C ASP A 253 -12.82 8.61 11.45
N ALA A 254 -12.81 8.67 10.11
CA ALA A 254 -13.36 9.80 9.35
C ALA A 254 -14.89 9.94 9.54
N ALA A 255 -15.62 8.82 9.58
CA ALA A 255 -17.06 8.82 9.81
C ALA A 255 -17.41 9.27 11.25
N GLU A 256 -16.65 8.81 12.25
CA GLU A 256 -16.83 9.21 13.64
C GLU A 256 -16.56 10.71 13.84
N THR A 257 -15.49 11.23 13.24
CA THR A 257 -15.16 12.65 13.24
C THR A 257 -16.29 13.51 12.65
N LEU A 258 -16.92 13.05 11.56
CA LEU A 258 -18.05 13.73 10.94
C LEU A 258 -19.27 13.81 11.87
N VAL A 259 -19.58 12.73 12.58
CA VAL A 259 -20.69 12.68 13.57
C VAL A 259 -20.41 13.59 14.76
N GLN A 260 -19.17 13.63 15.26
CA GLN A 260 -18.78 14.53 16.35
C GLN A 260 -18.85 16.01 15.94
N SER A 261 -18.43 16.34 14.72
CA SER A 261 -18.50 17.71 14.21
C SER A 261 -19.93 18.22 13.99
N SER A 262 -20.87 17.33 13.66
CA SER A 262 -22.29 17.68 13.45
C SER A 262 -23.10 17.79 14.75
N THR A 263 -22.58 17.24 15.86
CA THR A 263 -23.18 17.35 17.20
C THR A 263 -22.63 18.54 18.00
N GLN A 264 -21.49 19.13 17.58
CA GLN A 264 -21.06 20.43 18.10
C GLN A 264 -21.97 21.54 17.56
N LYS A 265 -22.77 22.11 18.46
CA LYS A 265 -23.58 23.30 18.22
C LYS A 265 -22.69 24.39 17.59
N PRO A 266 -23.06 25.01 16.45
CA PRO A 266 -22.25 26.04 15.84
C PRO A 266 -22.00 27.16 16.85
N GLU A 267 -20.73 27.51 17.06
CA GLU A 267 -20.35 28.67 17.87
C GLU A 267 -21.12 29.88 17.35
N ASN A 268 -21.97 30.44 18.22
CA ASN A 268 -22.71 31.64 17.89
C ASN A 268 -21.68 32.78 17.72
N PRO A 269 -21.55 33.41 16.55
CA PRO A 269 -20.55 34.46 16.33
C PRO A 269 -20.73 35.70 17.24
N LEU A 270 -21.81 35.76 18.01
CA LEU A 270 -22.09 36.78 19.03
C LEU A 270 -21.44 36.53 20.40
N ASP A 271 -20.86 35.35 20.66
CA ASP A 271 -20.15 35.06 21.93
C ASP A 271 -18.68 35.50 21.93
N LYS A 272 -18.18 36.09 20.83
CA LYS A 272 -16.83 36.68 20.82
C LYS A 272 -16.81 37.93 21.71
N PRO A 273 -16.02 37.97 22.79
CA PRO A 273 -15.89 39.16 23.60
C PRO A 273 -15.38 40.31 22.72
N LEU A 274 -16.10 41.43 22.73
CA LEU A 274 -15.70 42.65 22.04
C LEU A 274 -14.33 43.08 22.54
N VAL A 275 -13.30 42.81 21.72
CA VAL A 275 -11.95 43.32 21.91
C VAL A 275 -12.05 44.84 21.80
N ARG A 276 -11.90 45.53 22.93
CA ARG A 276 -11.85 47.00 22.91
C ARG A 276 -10.55 47.43 22.21
N PRO A 277 -10.62 48.30 21.20
CA PRO A 277 -9.42 48.87 20.61
C PRO A 277 -8.75 49.81 21.63
N ASN A 278 -7.43 49.66 21.77
CA ASN A 278 -6.54 50.61 22.45
C ASN A 278 -6.13 51.74 21.49
#